data_AF-A0A6I2V513-F1
#
_entry.id   AF-A0A6I2V513-F1
#
_cell.length_a   1.000
_cell.length_b   1.000
_cell.length_c   1.000
_cell.angle_alpha   90.00
_cell.angle_beta   90.00
_cell.angle_gamma   90.00
#
_symmetry.space_group_name_H-M   'P 1'
#
loop_
_entity.id
_entity.type
_entity.pdbx_description
1 polymer ?
#
loop_
_entity_poly.entity_id
_entity_poly.type
_entity_poly.pdbx_seq_one_letter_code
_entity_poly.pdbx_strand_id
1 'polypeptide(L)'
;MFGRVLGVTATQVLRSIALLLLPTSFIALLAWATAGSATGNTGDPLRAALWIWLAAHQLPFSLALPPVNAAGYLSYLPLGALVFPVLAIRNGIARTIDRLDHDSSLIPLARVLFAVMYSAIGALFAYFSSTSAVKPVWYFVPLFFLPLTFISAATVGRRLIFGQAILYSSRIIAFLLGISSIIFGITIFTHLSTVKNLTTVLEPGLLGGFLLLLLNIVYLPNAVVATLGYFSGAGFAVGSGSLISPLSFHVNSIPAFPLLGTLPAGKYHIALIGIACVVLSGAMLTIWTVALNTKILIQSLFASVVIIALIGYAGSGALFTDAMSAVGVSPWKFTLSVGAELIFGALLALYIPRIGKR
;
A
#
# COMPACT_ATOMS: atom_id res chain seq x y z
N MET A 1 -8.76 23.11 29.75
CA MET A 1 -7.94 21.97 29.27
C MET A 1 -8.20 21.63 27.80
N PHE A 2 -9.44 21.42 27.37
CA PHE A 2 -9.77 21.11 25.96
C PHE A 2 -9.18 22.11 24.94
N GLY A 3 -9.33 23.42 25.17
CA GLY A 3 -8.80 24.45 24.25
C GLY A 3 -7.27 24.39 24.06
N ARG A 4 -6.52 24.04 25.11
CA ARG A 4 -5.07 23.82 25.03
C ARG A 4 -4.76 22.62 24.13
N VAL A 5 -5.43 21.49 24.35
CA VAL A 5 -5.24 20.27 23.55
C VAL A 5 -5.59 20.52 22.09
N LEU A 6 -6.73 21.18 21.83
CA LEU A 6 -7.18 21.52 20.48
C LEU A 6 -6.16 22.41 19.75
N GLY A 7 -5.70 23.50 20.38
CA GLY A 7 -4.75 24.43 19.75
C GLY A 7 -3.39 23.81 19.44
N VAL A 8 -2.85 23.00 20.37
CA VAL A 8 -1.59 22.26 20.15
C VAL A 8 -1.76 21.26 19.02
N THR A 9 -2.84 20.47 19.05
CA THR A 9 -3.12 19.43 18.06
C THR A 9 -3.32 20.03 16.68
N ALA A 10 -4.11 21.11 16.55
CA ALA A 10 -4.34 21.82 15.31
C ALA A 10 -3.04 22.27 14.65
N THR A 11 -2.14 22.87 15.44
CA THR A 11 -0.84 23.34 14.97
C THR A 11 0.02 22.18 14.45
N GLN A 12 0.04 21.05 15.16
CA GLN A 12 0.85 19.89 14.73
C GLN A 12 0.23 19.15 13.54
N VAL A 13 -1.09 19.11 13.41
CA VAL A 13 -1.77 18.59 12.22
C VAL A 13 -1.35 19.38 10.98
N LEU A 14 -1.46 20.71 11.03
CA LEU A 14 -1.07 21.57 9.91
C LEU A 14 0.41 21.40 9.53
N ARG A 15 1.30 21.31 10.53
CA ARG A 15 2.73 21.04 10.28
C ARG A 15 2.99 19.68 9.65
N SER A 16 2.24 18.65 10.05
CA SER A 16 2.38 17.29 9.49
C SER A 16 1.90 17.25 8.04
N ILE A 17 0.84 17.98 7.72
CA ILE A 17 0.35 18.13 6.36
C ILE A 17 1.37 18.88 5.51
N ALA A 18 1.88 20.02 6.00
CA ALA A 18 2.88 20.82 5.31
C ALA A 18 4.18 20.05 5.02
N LEU A 19 4.62 19.18 5.92
CA LEU A 19 5.82 18.36 5.76
C LEU A 19 5.77 17.45 4.51
N LEU A 20 4.59 17.04 4.09
CA LEU A 20 4.37 16.25 2.88
C LEU A 20 3.94 17.11 1.69
N LEU A 21 3.13 18.13 1.95
CA LEU A 21 2.60 18.99 0.90
C LEU A 21 3.71 19.80 0.24
N LEU A 22 4.73 20.25 0.98
CA LEU A 22 5.84 21.03 0.42
C LEU A 22 6.68 20.22 -0.61
N PRO A 23 7.20 19.01 -0.32
CA PRO A 23 7.90 18.21 -1.32
C PRO A 23 7.02 17.86 -2.53
N THR A 24 5.76 17.49 -2.30
CA THR A 24 4.83 17.16 -3.39
C THR A 24 4.50 18.37 -4.27
N SER A 25 4.42 19.56 -3.68
CA SER A 25 4.27 20.83 -4.41
C SER A 25 5.49 21.13 -5.27
N PHE A 26 6.70 20.91 -4.74
CA PHE A 26 7.92 21.08 -5.52
C PHE A 26 7.99 20.11 -6.71
N ILE A 27 7.67 18.83 -6.49
CA ILE A 27 7.61 17.82 -7.55
C ILE A 27 6.57 18.20 -8.61
N ALA A 28 5.38 18.60 -8.20
CA ALA A 28 4.30 18.98 -9.10
C ALA A 28 4.64 20.23 -9.93
N LEU A 29 5.23 21.24 -9.30
CA LEU A 29 5.70 22.46 -9.97
C LEU A 29 6.79 22.14 -10.99
N LEU A 30 7.77 21.31 -10.62
CA LEU A 30 8.86 20.91 -11.51
C LEU A 30 8.32 20.15 -12.72
N ALA A 31 7.46 19.14 -12.49
CA ALA A 31 6.86 18.35 -13.55
C ALA A 31 6.03 19.23 -14.50
N TRP A 32 5.19 20.12 -13.94
CA TRP A 32 4.36 21.05 -14.71
C TRP A 32 5.21 22.02 -15.54
N ALA A 33 6.26 22.60 -14.97
CA ALA A 33 7.15 23.53 -15.67
C ALA A 33 7.88 22.86 -16.84
N THR A 34 8.25 21.58 -16.69
CA THR A 34 8.93 20.82 -17.76
C THR A 34 7.99 20.24 -18.82
N ALA A 35 6.70 20.06 -18.49
CA ALA A 35 5.72 19.46 -19.40
C ALA A 35 5.29 20.38 -20.55
N GLY A 36 5.69 21.66 -20.54
CA GLY A 36 5.50 22.57 -21.67
C GLY A 36 4.04 22.88 -22.00
N SER A 37 3.17 23.00 -20.98
CA SER A 37 1.75 23.27 -21.21
C SER A 37 1.53 24.67 -21.78
N ALA A 38 1.06 24.74 -23.03
CA ALA A 38 0.74 26.00 -23.72
C ALA A 38 -0.50 26.72 -23.15
N THR A 39 -1.30 26.06 -22.30
CA THR A 39 -2.60 26.56 -21.81
C THR A 39 -2.79 26.40 -20.29
N GLY A 40 -1.75 26.06 -19.54
CA GLY A 40 -1.85 25.75 -18.10
C GLY A 40 -1.98 27.00 -17.22
N ASN A 41 -2.79 26.92 -16.16
CA ASN A 41 -2.88 27.94 -15.12
C ASN A 41 -1.95 27.56 -13.94
N THR A 42 -1.47 28.55 -13.19
CA THR A 42 -0.67 28.35 -11.95
C THR A 42 -1.39 27.53 -10.88
N GLY A 43 -2.72 27.40 -10.96
CA GLY A 43 -3.50 26.50 -10.10
C GLY A 43 -3.29 25.01 -10.37
N ASP A 44 -2.82 24.63 -11.57
CA ASP A 44 -2.64 23.24 -11.98
C ASP A 44 -1.56 22.51 -11.16
N PRO A 45 -0.33 23.05 -10.98
CA PRO A 45 0.68 22.39 -10.16
C PRO A 45 0.27 22.29 -8.68
N LEU A 46 -0.44 23.29 -8.14
CA LEU A 46 -0.96 23.21 -6.77
C LEU A 46 -1.96 22.06 -6.63
N ARG A 47 -2.85 21.91 -7.61
CA ARG A 47 -3.83 20.82 -7.61
C ARG A 47 -3.18 19.46 -7.79
N ALA A 48 -2.19 19.34 -8.67
CA ALA A 48 -1.39 18.14 -8.84
C ALA A 48 -0.64 17.76 -7.55
N ALA A 49 -0.12 18.73 -6.80
CA ALA A 49 0.49 18.49 -5.50
C ALA A 49 -0.50 17.85 -4.51
N LEU A 50 -1.73 18.38 -4.46
CA LEU A 50 -2.81 17.79 -3.64
C LEU A 50 -3.15 16.38 -4.11
N TRP A 51 -3.20 16.10 -5.40
CA TRP A 51 -3.42 14.74 -5.91
C TRP A 51 -2.31 13.77 -5.52
N ILE A 52 -1.04 14.17 -5.65
CA ILE A 52 0.10 13.33 -5.20
C ILE A 52 0.00 13.09 -3.69
N TRP A 53 -0.35 14.12 -2.92
CA TRP A 53 -0.54 14.00 -1.47
C TRP A 53 -1.68 13.04 -1.12
N LEU A 54 -2.83 13.14 -1.78
CA LEU A 54 -3.99 12.24 -1.58
C LEU A 54 -3.69 10.80 -2.04
N ALA A 55 -2.98 10.65 -3.16
CA ALA A 55 -2.52 9.36 -3.68
C ALA A 55 -1.57 8.66 -2.70
N ALA A 56 -0.70 9.40 -2.02
CA ALA A 56 0.18 8.85 -0.98
C ALA A 56 -0.60 8.25 0.21
N HIS A 57 -1.85 8.68 0.42
CA HIS A 57 -2.78 8.15 1.41
C HIS A 57 -3.69 7.04 0.87
N GLN A 58 -3.45 6.57 -0.36
CA GLN A 58 -4.27 5.56 -1.04
C GLN A 58 -5.71 5.99 -1.34
N LEU A 59 -5.98 7.30 -1.45
CA LEU A 59 -7.31 7.77 -1.84
C LEU A 59 -7.51 7.59 -3.36
N PRO A 60 -8.53 6.86 -3.83
CA PRO A 60 -8.75 6.64 -5.25
C PRO A 60 -9.34 7.87 -5.95
N PHE A 61 -9.23 7.89 -7.29
CA PHE A 61 -9.69 8.97 -8.15
C PHE A 61 -10.63 8.45 -9.23
N SER A 62 -11.75 9.13 -9.42
CA SER A 62 -12.59 8.99 -10.61
C SER A 62 -12.08 9.96 -11.68
N LEU A 63 -11.99 9.47 -12.91
CA LEU A 63 -11.45 10.18 -14.04
C LEU A 63 -12.49 10.28 -15.15
N ALA A 64 -12.46 11.39 -15.88
CA ALA A 64 -13.15 11.55 -17.16
C ALA A 64 -12.09 11.76 -18.24
N LEU A 65 -11.83 10.70 -19.01
CA LEU A 65 -10.72 10.63 -19.96
C LEU A 65 -11.10 11.29 -21.30
N PRO A 66 -10.36 12.31 -21.76
CA PRO A 66 -10.54 12.87 -23.09
C PRO A 66 -10.24 11.82 -24.19
N PRO A 67 -10.80 11.96 -25.41
CA PRO A 67 -11.65 13.07 -25.88
C PRO A 67 -13.14 12.88 -25.61
N VAL A 68 -13.61 11.67 -25.28
CA VAL A 68 -15.05 11.34 -25.16
C VAL A 68 -15.55 11.40 -23.70
N ASN A 69 -14.72 11.88 -22.76
CA ASN A 69 -14.99 11.82 -21.32
C ASN A 69 -15.35 10.41 -20.84
N ALA A 70 -14.65 9.40 -21.38
CA ALA A 70 -14.83 8.02 -20.97
C ALA A 70 -14.56 7.88 -19.47
N ALA A 71 -15.39 7.08 -18.79
CA ALA A 71 -15.21 6.85 -17.37
C ALA A 71 -13.88 6.13 -17.12
N GLY A 72 -13.11 6.64 -16.16
CA GLY A 72 -11.87 6.03 -15.73
C GLY A 72 -11.75 6.00 -14.21
N TYR A 73 -10.86 5.13 -13.72
CA TYR A 73 -10.63 4.99 -12.29
C TYR A 73 -9.16 4.74 -11.99
N LEU A 74 -8.63 5.45 -10.99
CA LEU A 74 -7.27 5.27 -10.49
C LEU A 74 -7.35 4.88 -9.02
N SER A 75 -7.16 3.59 -8.76
CA SER A 75 -7.07 3.02 -7.41
C SER A 75 -5.83 2.15 -7.19
N TYR A 76 -5.12 1.77 -8.26
CA TYR A 76 -3.80 1.18 -8.15
C TYR A 76 -2.78 2.27 -7.79
N LEU A 77 -2.59 2.49 -6.50
CA LEU A 77 -1.76 3.56 -5.93
C LEU A 77 -0.50 2.98 -5.28
N PRO A 78 0.58 3.78 -5.17
CA PRO A 78 1.85 3.25 -4.75
C PRO A 78 1.89 3.05 -3.24
N LEU A 79 1.94 1.79 -2.79
CA LEU A 79 1.95 1.40 -1.38
C LEU A 79 3.18 1.94 -0.63
N GLY A 80 4.33 2.06 -1.31
CA GLY A 80 5.53 2.63 -0.70
C GLY A 80 5.35 4.10 -0.30
N ALA A 81 4.37 4.80 -0.88
CA ALA A 81 4.12 6.20 -0.57
C ALA A 81 3.57 6.37 0.84
N LEU A 82 2.92 5.35 1.40
CA LEU A 82 2.35 5.37 2.76
C LEU A 82 3.39 5.59 3.85
N VAL A 83 4.67 5.29 3.59
CA VAL A 83 5.75 5.56 4.55
C VAL A 83 5.82 7.05 4.89
N PHE A 84 5.64 7.94 3.89
CA PHE A 84 5.73 9.38 4.09
C PHE A 84 4.63 9.92 5.03
N PRO A 85 3.32 9.71 4.80
CA PRO A 85 2.29 10.16 5.73
C PRO A 85 2.39 9.48 7.09
N VAL A 86 2.75 8.19 7.18
CA VAL A 86 2.99 7.55 8.47
C VAL A 86 4.07 8.27 9.26
N LEU A 87 5.23 8.60 8.66
CA LEU A 87 6.30 9.32 9.33
C LEU A 87 5.90 10.75 9.72
N ALA A 88 5.20 11.46 8.84
CA ALA A 88 4.71 12.82 9.10
C ALA A 88 3.73 12.86 10.27
N ILE A 89 2.74 11.96 10.28
CA ILE A 89 1.75 11.82 11.35
C ILE A 89 2.44 11.44 12.66
N ARG A 90 3.35 10.46 12.64
CA ARG A 90 4.08 10.04 13.84
C ARG A 90 4.88 11.19 14.45
N ASN A 91 5.56 11.98 13.62
CA ASN A 91 6.30 13.16 14.07
C ASN A 91 5.36 14.24 14.65
N GLY A 92 4.23 14.51 14.01
CA GLY A 92 3.21 15.44 14.51
C GLY A 92 2.65 15.04 15.87
N ILE A 93 2.36 13.74 16.05
CA ILE A 93 1.84 13.20 17.30
C ILE A 93 2.89 13.20 18.40
N ALA A 94 4.15 12.88 18.09
CA ALA A 94 5.26 12.99 19.04
C ALA A 94 5.35 14.41 19.60
N ARG A 95 5.39 15.41 18.71
CA ARG A 95 5.41 16.82 19.10
C ARG A 95 4.17 17.25 19.86
N THR A 96 3.01 16.66 19.57
CA THR A 96 1.76 16.94 20.31
C THR A 96 1.88 16.45 21.75
N ILE A 97 2.39 15.24 21.95
CA ILE A 97 2.62 14.66 23.29
C ILE A 97 3.65 15.49 24.06
N ASP A 98 4.75 15.89 23.42
CA ASP A 98 5.79 16.72 24.04
C ASP A 98 5.22 18.06 24.53
N ARG A 99 4.37 18.70 23.72
CA ARG A 99 3.75 20.01 24.04
C ARG A 99 2.62 19.93 25.08
N LEU A 100 2.13 18.72 25.36
CA LEU A 100 1.18 18.43 26.43
C LEU A 100 1.90 17.91 27.68
N ASP A 101 3.21 18.15 27.79
CA ASP A 101 4.03 17.80 28.96
C ASP A 101 3.94 16.32 29.33
N HIS A 102 3.71 15.44 28.34
CA HIS A 102 3.52 14.01 28.52
C HIS A 102 2.35 13.63 29.47
N ASP A 103 1.39 14.53 29.69
CA ASP A 103 0.21 14.27 30.52
C ASP A 103 -0.66 13.15 29.92
N SER A 104 -0.60 11.98 30.55
CA SER A 104 -1.26 10.76 30.08
C SER A 104 -2.78 10.86 29.98
N SER A 105 -3.40 11.76 30.73
CA SER A 105 -4.86 11.97 30.71
C SER A 105 -5.33 12.66 29.41
N LEU A 106 -4.46 13.45 28.79
CA LEU A 106 -4.78 14.26 27.61
C LEU A 106 -4.44 13.56 26.29
N ILE A 107 -3.55 12.55 26.32
CA ILE A 107 -3.07 11.84 25.11
C ILE A 107 -4.21 11.19 24.30
N PRO A 108 -5.19 10.48 24.91
CA PRO A 108 -6.28 9.87 24.14
C PRO A 108 -7.10 10.90 23.37
N LEU A 109 -7.45 12.01 24.02
CA LEU A 109 -8.18 13.12 23.40
C LEU A 109 -7.36 13.75 22.26
N ALA A 110 -6.06 13.98 22.50
CA ALA A 110 -5.17 14.54 21.49
C ALA A 110 -5.07 13.64 20.23
N ARG A 111 -5.00 12.32 20.40
CA ARG A 111 -4.97 11.35 19.28
C ARG A 111 -6.26 11.38 18.46
N VAL A 112 -7.42 11.44 19.12
CA VAL A 112 -8.73 11.53 18.45
C VAL A 112 -8.86 12.84 17.68
N LEU A 113 -8.54 13.97 18.34
CA LEU A 113 -8.57 15.29 17.69
C LEU A 113 -7.61 15.34 16.50
N PHE A 114 -6.40 14.78 16.63
CA PHE A 114 -5.44 14.73 15.53
C PHE A 114 -6.00 13.95 14.34
N ALA A 115 -6.54 12.75 14.57
CA ALA A 115 -7.11 11.91 13.52
C ALA A 115 -8.30 12.56 12.81
N VAL A 116 -9.22 13.16 13.57
CA VAL A 116 -10.40 13.85 13.02
C VAL A 116 -9.98 15.07 12.21
N MET A 117 -9.11 15.92 12.75
CA MET A 117 -8.65 17.13 12.05
C MET A 117 -7.84 16.80 10.80
N TYR A 118 -6.94 15.81 10.87
CA TYR A 118 -6.14 15.38 9.72
C TYR A 118 -7.03 14.84 8.59
N SER A 119 -8.03 14.02 8.94
CA SER A 119 -9.00 13.48 7.97
C SER A 119 -9.90 14.58 7.40
N ALA A 120 -10.33 15.54 8.22
CA ALA A 120 -11.14 16.68 7.76
C ALA A 120 -10.38 17.52 6.73
N ILE A 121 -9.10 17.82 6.96
CA ILE A 121 -8.29 18.55 5.99
C ILE A 121 -8.06 17.72 4.72
N GLY A 122 -7.85 16.40 4.84
CA GLY A 122 -7.81 15.51 3.68
C GLY A 122 -9.08 15.55 2.83
N ALA A 123 -10.25 15.64 3.48
CA ALA A 123 -11.54 15.77 2.79
C ALA A 123 -11.67 17.13 2.08
N LEU A 124 -11.22 18.21 2.72
CA LEU A 124 -11.14 19.53 2.08
C LEU A 124 -10.22 19.51 0.86
N PHE A 125 -9.04 18.87 0.96
CA PHE A 125 -8.13 18.71 -0.17
C PHE A 125 -8.77 17.93 -1.30
N ALA A 126 -9.43 16.81 -1.02
CA ALA A 126 -10.16 16.03 -2.03
C ALA A 126 -11.24 16.86 -2.73
N TYR A 127 -12.01 17.64 -1.96
CA TYR A 127 -13.06 18.48 -2.50
C TYR A 127 -12.52 19.63 -3.37
N PHE A 128 -11.60 20.45 -2.84
CA PHE A 128 -11.09 21.63 -3.55
C PHE A 128 -10.15 21.28 -4.72
N SER A 129 -9.52 20.10 -4.70
CA SER A 129 -8.68 19.64 -5.82
C SER A 129 -9.46 18.94 -6.93
N SER A 130 -10.79 18.83 -6.83
CA SER A 130 -11.61 18.20 -7.88
C SER A 130 -11.71 19.08 -9.14
N THR A 131 -11.70 18.46 -10.31
CA THR A 131 -11.97 19.09 -11.62
C THR A 131 -13.00 18.29 -12.41
N SER A 132 -13.34 18.75 -13.62
CA SER A 132 -14.16 17.98 -14.56
C SER A 132 -13.49 16.66 -14.95
N ALA A 133 -12.16 16.65 -15.10
CA ALA A 133 -11.38 15.51 -15.56
C ALA A 133 -10.91 14.57 -14.43
N VAL A 134 -10.60 15.10 -13.24
CA VAL A 134 -10.00 14.33 -12.14
C VAL A 134 -10.73 14.65 -10.84
N LYS A 135 -11.33 13.63 -10.22
CA LYS A 135 -12.12 13.76 -8.99
C LYS A 135 -11.63 12.78 -7.94
N PRO A 136 -10.91 13.23 -6.89
CA PRO A 136 -10.63 12.39 -5.73
C PRO A 136 -11.94 11.96 -5.06
N VAL A 137 -12.04 10.70 -4.65
CA VAL A 137 -13.27 10.14 -4.09
C VAL A 137 -13.40 10.54 -2.61
N TRP A 138 -13.86 11.77 -2.37
CA TRP A 138 -13.83 12.42 -1.04
C TRP A 138 -14.52 11.62 0.07
N TYR A 139 -15.60 10.89 -0.23
CA TYR A 139 -16.33 10.11 0.78
C TYR A 139 -15.56 8.87 1.28
N PHE A 140 -14.48 8.46 0.59
CA PHE A 140 -13.56 7.44 1.09
C PHE A 140 -12.49 7.99 2.03
N VAL A 141 -12.37 9.32 2.19
CA VAL A 141 -11.35 9.90 3.08
C VAL A 141 -11.44 9.35 4.51
N PRO A 142 -12.61 9.29 5.18
CA PRO A 142 -12.67 8.71 6.53
C PRO A 142 -12.19 7.25 6.59
N LEU A 143 -12.45 6.47 5.55
CA LEU A 143 -12.08 5.06 5.47
C LEU A 143 -10.57 4.84 5.40
N PHE A 144 -9.83 5.70 4.70
CA PHE A 144 -8.37 5.58 4.57
C PHE A 144 -7.62 6.39 5.64
N PHE A 145 -8.05 7.61 5.92
CA PHE A 145 -7.29 8.56 6.74
C PHE A 145 -7.43 8.28 8.23
N LEU A 146 -8.62 7.94 8.72
CA LEU A 146 -8.81 7.67 10.15
C LEU A 146 -8.01 6.45 10.59
N PRO A 147 -8.11 5.26 9.94
CA PRO A 147 -7.34 4.10 10.36
C PRO A 147 -5.84 4.35 10.25
N LEU A 148 -5.37 4.96 9.16
CA LEU A 148 -3.95 5.30 8.97
C LEU A 148 -3.43 6.19 10.10
N THR A 149 -4.18 7.23 10.45
CA THR A 149 -3.79 8.17 11.50
C THR A 149 -3.84 7.54 12.88
N PHE A 150 -4.88 6.75 13.19
CA PHE A 150 -4.97 6.04 14.47
C PHE A 150 -3.89 4.98 14.65
N ILE A 151 -3.62 4.18 13.63
CA ILE A 151 -2.54 3.17 13.67
C ILE A 151 -1.20 3.88 13.84
N SER A 152 -0.94 4.96 13.10
CA SER A 152 0.28 5.76 13.26
C SER A 152 0.40 6.34 14.68
N ALA A 153 -0.69 6.90 15.21
CA ALA A 153 -0.79 7.45 16.56
C ALA A 153 -0.48 6.43 17.67
N ALA A 154 -0.95 5.19 17.49
CA ALA A 154 -0.77 4.11 18.44
C ALA A 154 0.71 3.71 18.63
N THR A 155 1.58 4.05 17.67
CA THR A 155 3.01 3.69 17.68
C THR A 155 3.93 4.72 18.35
N VAL A 156 3.39 5.82 18.87
CA VAL A 156 4.16 6.98 19.41
C VAL A 156 3.82 7.26 20.87
N GLY A 157 4.82 7.66 21.66
CA GLY A 157 4.71 7.89 23.11
C GLY A 157 4.58 6.57 23.88
N ARG A 158 3.63 6.50 24.82
CA ARG A 158 3.21 5.21 25.41
C ARG A 158 2.52 4.40 24.32
N ARG A 159 3.29 3.51 23.69
CA ARG A 159 2.82 2.62 22.62
C ARG A 159 1.65 1.80 23.16
N LEU A 160 0.58 1.74 22.38
CA LEU A 160 -0.51 0.81 22.71
C LEU A 160 0.05 -0.60 22.64
N ILE A 161 -0.23 -1.40 23.66
CA ILE A 161 0.15 -2.81 23.67
C ILE A 161 -0.78 -3.50 22.67
N PHE A 162 -0.24 -3.85 21.51
CA PHE A 162 -0.97 -4.67 20.55
C PHE A 162 -1.15 -6.06 21.13
N GLY A 163 -2.32 -6.66 20.89
CA GLY A 163 -2.57 -8.05 21.27
C GLY A 163 -1.53 -8.97 20.63
N GLN A 164 -1.13 -10.03 21.34
CA GLN A 164 -0.15 -11.01 20.87
C GLN A 164 -0.49 -11.52 19.46
N ALA A 165 -1.78 -11.69 19.16
CA ALA A 165 -2.27 -12.08 17.85
C ALA A 165 -1.77 -11.16 16.72
N ILE A 166 -1.88 -9.83 16.86
CA ILE A 166 -1.43 -8.86 15.87
C ILE A 166 0.10 -8.90 15.71
N LEU A 167 0.83 -9.12 16.81
CA LEU A 167 2.30 -9.20 16.77
C LEU A 167 2.79 -10.43 16.01
N TYR A 168 2.25 -11.62 16.29
CA TYR A 168 2.64 -12.84 15.57
C TYR A 168 2.19 -12.79 14.10
N SER A 169 1.00 -12.27 13.84
CA SER A 169 0.49 -12.07 12.48
C SER A 169 1.39 -11.14 11.66
N SER A 170 1.73 -9.97 12.22
CA SER A 170 2.58 -9.01 11.52
C SER A 170 3.98 -9.55 11.24
N ARG A 171 4.55 -10.37 12.13
CA ARG A 171 5.83 -11.07 11.90
C ARG A 171 5.77 -12.05 10.73
N ILE A 172 4.74 -12.90 10.67
CA ILE A 172 4.58 -13.87 9.58
C ILE A 172 4.34 -13.17 8.24
N ILE A 173 3.48 -12.14 8.22
CA ILE A 173 3.23 -11.38 6.99
C ILE A 173 4.50 -10.63 6.54
N ALA A 174 5.25 -10.02 7.47
CA ALA A 174 6.52 -9.38 7.15
C ALA A 174 7.56 -10.38 6.63
N PHE A 175 7.60 -11.60 7.17
CA PHE A 175 8.47 -12.67 6.67
C PHE A 175 8.12 -13.06 5.23
N LEU A 176 6.83 -13.29 4.92
CA LEU A 176 6.37 -13.62 3.57
C LEU A 176 6.66 -12.50 2.57
N LEU A 177 6.35 -11.25 2.94
CA LEU A 177 6.67 -10.09 2.10
C LEU A 177 8.18 -9.88 1.95
N GLY A 178 8.97 -10.22 2.97
CA GLY A 178 10.43 -10.17 2.92
C GLY A 178 10.99 -11.16 1.90
N ILE A 179 10.55 -12.41 1.93
CA ILE A 179 10.90 -13.42 0.91
C ILE A 179 10.50 -12.94 -0.47
N SER A 180 9.26 -12.46 -0.62
CA SER A 180 8.76 -11.92 -1.87
C SER A 180 9.60 -10.75 -2.39
N SER A 181 10.05 -9.86 -1.49
CA SER A 181 10.92 -8.73 -1.83
C SER A 181 12.28 -9.17 -2.34
N ILE A 182 12.88 -10.21 -1.73
CA ILE A 182 14.16 -10.77 -2.16
C ILE A 182 14.02 -11.39 -3.54
N ILE A 183 12.98 -12.21 -3.75
CA ILE A 183 12.72 -12.82 -5.05
C ILE A 183 12.52 -11.74 -6.12
N PHE A 184 11.69 -10.74 -5.83
CA PHE A 184 11.44 -9.62 -6.74
C PHE A 184 12.73 -8.85 -7.07
N GLY A 185 13.57 -8.59 -6.06
CA GLY A 185 14.88 -7.98 -6.25
C GLY A 185 15.75 -8.78 -7.23
N ILE A 186 15.85 -10.10 -7.03
CA ILE A 186 16.57 -11.00 -7.96
C ILE A 186 15.98 -10.93 -9.37
N THR A 187 14.66 -10.87 -9.51
CA THR A 187 14.02 -10.76 -10.84
C THR A 187 14.34 -9.44 -11.55
N ILE A 188 14.44 -8.32 -10.82
CA ILE A 188 14.87 -7.04 -11.40
C ILE A 188 16.28 -7.15 -11.98
N PHE A 189 17.24 -7.71 -11.22
CA PHE A 189 18.63 -7.81 -11.68
C PHE A 189 18.79 -8.76 -12.86
N THR A 190 18.05 -9.87 -12.88
CA THR A 190 18.08 -10.84 -14.00
C THR A 190 17.43 -10.28 -15.28
N HIS A 191 16.43 -9.41 -15.16
CA HIS A 191 15.71 -8.81 -16.29
C HIS A 191 16.08 -7.33 -16.51
N LEU A 192 17.26 -6.90 -16.04
CA LEU A 192 17.66 -5.50 -16.06
C LEU A 192 17.72 -4.91 -17.47
N SER A 193 18.05 -5.73 -18.48
CA SER A 193 18.03 -5.33 -19.89
C SER A 193 16.63 -4.93 -20.36
N THR A 194 15.60 -5.70 -20.01
CA THR A 194 14.20 -5.42 -20.35
C THR A 194 13.71 -4.18 -19.62
N VAL A 195 14.02 -4.04 -18.32
CA VAL A 195 13.68 -2.85 -17.53
C VAL A 195 14.32 -1.59 -18.14
N LYS A 196 15.59 -1.68 -18.55
CA LYS A 196 16.30 -0.60 -19.24
C LYS A 196 15.62 -0.24 -20.57
N ASN A 197 15.31 -1.23 -21.40
CA ASN A 197 14.68 -1.01 -22.70
C ASN A 197 13.31 -0.33 -22.57
N LEU A 198 12.48 -0.77 -21.63
CA LEU A 198 11.19 -0.12 -21.35
C LEU A 198 11.37 1.32 -20.84
N THR A 199 12.41 1.58 -20.05
CA THR A 199 12.73 2.93 -19.58
C THR A 199 13.20 3.83 -20.71
N THR A 200 14.00 3.31 -21.65
CA THR A 200 14.49 4.10 -22.80
C THR A 200 13.38 4.44 -23.79
N VAL A 201 12.39 3.55 -23.98
CA VAL A 201 11.23 3.82 -24.85
C VAL A 201 10.37 4.98 -24.34
N LEU A 202 10.37 5.22 -23.02
CA LEU A 202 9.67 6.37 -22.42
C LEU A 202 10.39 7.71 -22.65
N GLU A 203 11.64 7.68 -23.14
CA GLU A 203 12.52 8.84 -23.37
C GLU A 203 12.38 9.96 -22.31
N PRO A 204 12.45 9.65 -21.01
CA PRO A 204 11.93 10.55 -19.98
C PRO A 204 12.85 11.77 -19.70
N GLY A 205 13.93 11.94 -20.46
CA GLY A 205 14.97 12.94 -20.18
C GLY A 205 15.62 12.75 -18.79
N LEU A 206 16.45 13.71 -18.37
CA LEU A 206 17.11 13.65 -17.06
C LEU A 206 16.10 13.76 -15.90
N LEU A 207 15.26 14.81 -15.93
CA LEU A 207 14.31 15.09 -14.86
C LEU A 207 13.16 14.08 -14.81
N GLY A 208 12.54 13.76 -15.95
CA GLY A 208 11.51 12.73 -16.00
C GLY A 208 12.08 11.36 -15.67
N GLY A 209 13.34 11.07 -16.04
CA GLY A 209 14.03 9.83 -15.65
C GLY A 209 14.19 9.70 -14.13
N PHE A 210 14.57 10.79 -13.45
CA PHE A 210 14.64 10.84 -11.99
C PHE A 210 13.26 10.67 -11.33
N LEU A 211 12.23 11.36 -11.83
CA LEU A 211 10.86 11.23 -11.31
C LEU A 211 10.30 9.83 -11.55
N LEU A 212 10.58 9.23 -12.70
CA LEU A 212 10.20 7.86 -13.03
C LEU A 212 10.92 6.88 -12.11
N LEU A 213 12.21 7.07 -11.82
CA LEU A 213 12.93 6.24 -10.86
C LEU A 213 12.26 6.31 -9.47
N LEU A 214 11.95 7.51 -8.98
CA LEU A 214 11.24 7.70 -7.71
C LEU A 214 9.89 6.98 -7.74
N LEU A 215 9.13 7.12 -8.82
CA LEU A 215 7.84 6.44 -8.99
C LEU A 215 8.01 4.92 -8.88
N ASN A 216 8.98 4.33 -9.59
CA ASN A 216 9.26 2.89 -9.53
C ASN A 216 9.61 2.44 -8.10
N ILE A 217 10.45 3.20 -7.37
CA ILE A 217 10.81 2.90 -5.97
C ILE A 217 9.57 2.80 -5.08
N VAL A 218 8.66 3.77 -5.22
CA VAL A 218 7.47 3.86 -4.37
C VAL A 218 6.41 2.81 -4.75
N TYR A 219 6.43 2.30 -6.00
CA TYR A 219 5.62 1.15 -6.44
C TYR A 219 6.24 -0.23 -6.14
N LEU A 220 7.49 -0.32 -5.68
CA LEU A 220 8.11 -1.62 -5.35
C LEU A 220 7.24 -2.46 -4.41
N PRO A 221 6.63 -1.91 -3.32
CA PRO A 221 5.82 -2.74 -2.44
C PRO A 221 4.58 -3.33 -3.12
N ASN A 222 3.97 -2.66 -4.11
CA ASN A 222 2.88 -3.25 -4.89
C ASN A 222 3.38 -4.47 -5.69
N ALA A 223 4.56 -4.35 -6.30
CA ALA A 223 5.16 -5.45 -7.04
C ALA A 223 5.58 -6.62 -6.13
N VAL A 224 5.99 -6.34 -4.89
CA VAL A 224 6.22 -7.37 -3.86
C VAL A 224 4.93 -8.10 -3.50
N VAL A 225 3.80 -7.40 -3.39
CA VAL A 225 2.49 -8.04 -3.15
C VAL A 225 2.09 -8.91 -4.36
N ALA A 226 2.28 -8.41 -5.58
CA ALA A 226 2.04 -9.19 -6.80
C ALA A 226 2.93 -10.45 -6.89
N THR A 227 4.21 -10.33 -6.51
CA THR A 227 5.14 -11.46 -6.43
C THR A 227 4.65 -12.50 -5.42
N LEU A 228 4.19 -12.07 -4.24
CA LEU A 228 3.64 -13.00 -3.25
C LEU A 228 2.38 -13.69 -3.79
N GLY A 229 1.52 -12.97 -4.53
CA GLY A 229 0.36 -13.55 -5.21
C GLY A 229 0.73 -14.55 -6.29
N TYR A 230 1.80 -14.32 -7.04
CA TYR A 230 2.31 -15.28 -8.01
C TYR A 230 2.79 -16.57 -7.34
N PHE A 231 3.60 -16.46 -6.29
CA PHE A 231 4.18 -17.61 -5.58
C PHE A 231 3.21 -18.36 -4.67
N SER A 232 2.12 -17.72 -4.22
CA SER A 232 0.99 -18.43 -3.59
C SER A 232 0.11 -19.15 -4.62
N GLY A 233 0.33 -18.95 -5.91
CA GLY A 233 -0.47 -19.55 -6.98
C GLY A 233 -1.76 -18.80 -7.31
N ALA A 234 -2.16 -17.80 -6.52
CA ALA A 234 -3.31 -16.94 -6.80
C ALA A 234 -3.13 -16.10 -8.07
N GLY A 235 -1.88 -15.76 -8.40
CA GLY A 235 -1.50 -14.91 -9.51
C GLY A 235 -1.81 -13.43 -9.30
N PHE A 236 -1.56 -12.66 -10.35
CA PHE A 236 -1.89 -11.23 -10.43
C PHE A 236 -2.27 -10.85 -11.87
N ALA A 237 -2.90 -9.69 -12.02
CA ALA A 237 -3.34 -9.13 -13.29
C ALA A 237 -2.52 -7.88 -13.66
N VAL A 238 -2.36 -7.67 -14.96
CA VAL A 238 -1.80 -6.47 -15.60
C VAL A 238 -2.76 -6.09 -16.73
N GLY A 239 -3.94 -5.64 -16.36
CA GLY A 239 -5.03 -5.31 -17.27
C GLY A 239 -6.22 -6.26 -17.20
N SER A 240 -7.33 -5.82 -17.76
CA SER A 240 -8.58 -6.58 -17.83
C SER A 240 -8.41 -7.90 -18.59
N GLY A 241 -8.96 -8.98 -18.03
CA GLY A 241 -8.88 -10.32 -18.60
C GLY A 241 -7.48 -10.97 -18.55
N SER A 242 -6.48 -10.31 -17.96
CA SER A 242 -5.15 -10.89 -17.79
C SER A 242 -5.03 -11.72 -16.50
N LEU A 243 -4.21 -12.76 -16.57
CA LEU A 243 -3.84 -13.56 -15.40
C LEU A 243 -2.43 -14.09 -15.59
N ILE A 244 -1.54 -13.70 -14.68
CA ILE A 244 -0.16 -14.17 -14.60
C ILE A 244 -0.05 -14.99 -13.32
N SER A 245 0.11 -16.29 -13.47
CA SER A 245 0.26 -17.27 -12.39
C SER A 245 1.18 -18.41 -12.87
N PRO A 246 1.73 -19.23 -11.95
CA PRO A 246 2.55 -20.38 -12.33
C PRO A 246 1.85 -21.37 -13.29
N LEU A 247 0.50 -21.45 -13.23
CA LEU A 247 -0.33 -22.40 -13.97
C LEU A 247 -0.98 -21.80 -15.24
N SER A 248 -1.26 -20.49 -15.22
CA SER A 248 -1.95 -19.77 -16.28
C SER A 248 -1.23 -18.48 -16.62
N PHE A 249 -1.00 -18.25 -17.91
CA PHE A 249 -0.31 -17.07 -18.42
C PHE A 249 -1.11 -16.49 -19.59
N HIS A 250 -1.83 -15.41 -19.33
CA HIS A 250 -2.63 -14.68 -20.30
C HIS A 250 -2.41 -13.18 -20.13
N VAL A 251 -1.79 -12.54 -21.12
CA VAL A 251 -1.53 -11.10 -21.14
C VAL A 251 -1.79 -10.59 -22.56
N ASN A 252 -2.63 -9.58 -22.70
CA ASN A 252 -3.00 -9.04 -24.01
C ASN A 252 -1.93 -8.07 -24.53
N SER A 253 -1.54 -7.11 -23.68
CA SER A 253 -0.51 -6.12 -23.98
C SER A 253 0.17 -5.71 -22.68
N ILE A 254 1.48 -5.49 -22.73
CA ILE A 254 2.27 -5.05 -21.57
C ILE A 254 2.43 -3.53 -21.69
N PRO A 255 1.90 -2.74 -20.74
CA PRO A 255 2.17 -1.32 -20.69
C PRO A 255 3.68 -1.03 -20.61
N ALA A 256 4.12 0.07 -21.21
CA ALA A 256 5.50 0.56 -21.07
C ALA A 256 5.73 1.14 -19.67
N PHE A 257 5.70 0.30 -18.63
CA PHE A 257 6.02 0.65 -17.25
C PHE A 257 7.23 -0.19 -16.80
N PRO A 258 8.35 0.42 -16.37
CA PRO A 258 9.61 -0.30 -16.20
C PRO A 258 9.56 -1.51 -15.26
N LEU A 259 8.81 -1.45 -14.14
CA LEU A 259 8.67 -2.60 -13.23
C LEU A 259 8.06 -3.83 -13.93
N LEU A 260 7.24 -3.66 -14.97
CA LEU A 260 6.67 -4.78 -15.73
C LEU A 260 7.71 -5.50 -16.61
N GLY A 261 8.91 -4.97 -16.74
CA GLY A 261 10.03 -5.69 -17.38
C GLY A 261 10.47 -6.94 -16.61
N THR A 262 9.98 -7.14 -15.39
CA THR A 262 10.27 -8.30 -14.52
C THR A 262 9.23 -9.41 -14.61
N LEU A 263 8.21 -9.26 -15.45
CA LEU A 263 7.16 -10.25 -15.59
C LEU A 263 7.71 -11.59 -16.11
N PRO A 264 7.20 -12.73 -15.62
CA PRO A 264 7.52 -14.03 -16.20
C PRO A 264 7.13 -14.09 -17.68
N ALA A 265 7.95 -14.72 -18.53
CA ALA A 265 7.68 -14.85 -19.96
C ALA A 265 6.77 -16.04 -20.33
N GLY A 266 6.19 -16.72 -19.33
CA GLY A 266 5.38 -17.92 -19.55
C GLY A 266 4.97 -18.60 -18.24
N LYS A 267 4.60 -19.87 -18.35
CA LYS A 267 4.18 -20.71 -17.21
C LYS A 267 5.39 -21.38 -16.57
N TYR A 268 5.55 -21.23 -15.25
CA TYR A 268 6.66 -21.81 -14.50
C TYR A 268 6.15 -22.58 -13.28
N HIS A 269 5.87 -23.88 -13.44
CA HIS A 269 5.35 -24.75 -12.38
C HIS A 269 6.26 -24.81 -11.13
N ILE A 270 7.58 -24.66 -11.30
CA ILE A 270 8.54 -24.63 -10.19
C ILE A 270 8.23 -23.51 -9.19
N ALA A 271 7.60 -22.42 -9.63
CA ALA A 271 7.20 -21.33 -8.75
C ALA A 271 6.14 -21.74 -7.71
N LEU A 272 5.44 -22.87 -7.90
CA LEU A 272 4.51 -23.42 -6.90
C LEU A 272 5.21 -23.89 -5.61
N ILE A 273 6.54 -24.01 -5.59
CA ILE A 273 7.31 -24.19 -4.34
C ILE A 273 7.02 -23.04 -3.36
N GLY A 274 6.64 -21.85 -3.85
CA GLY A 274 6.20 -20.74 -3.01
C GLY A 274 5.04 -21.08 -2.08
N ILE A 275 4.12 -21.96 -2.49
CA ILE A 275 3.01 -22.45 -1.66
C ILE A 275 3.56 -23.15 -0.41
N ALA A 276 4.61 -23.96 -0.55
CA ALA A 276 5.24 -24.62 0.59
C ALA A 276 5.79 -23.59 1.59
N CYS A 277 6.35 -22.46 1.14
CA CYS A 277 6.81 -21.39 2.03
C CYS A 277 5.66 -20.74 2.83
N VAL A 278 4.49 -20.54 2.22
CA VAL A 278 3.31 -20.01 2.91
C VAL A 278 2.77 -21.03 3.92
N VAL A 279 2.67 -22.31 3.53
CA VAL A 279 2.27 -23.41 4.42
C VAL A 279 3.23 -23.52 5.61
N LEU A 280 4.55 -23.47 5.39
CA LEU A 280 5.54 -23.48 6.46
C LEU A 280 5.38 -22.28 7.40
N SER A 281 5.01 -21.12 6.87
CA SER A 281 4.73 -19.92 7.69
C SER A 281 3.51 -20.11 8.60
N GLY A 282 2.48 -20.83 8.14
CA GLY A 282 1.33 -21.23 8.96
C GLY A 282 1.71 -22.22 10.07
N ALA A 283 2.62 -23.16 9.77
CA ALA A 283 3.17 -24.07 10.76
C ALA A 283 4.02 -23.32 11.81
N MET A 284 4.87 -22.38 11.38
CA MET A 284 5.67 -21.53 12.28
C MET A 284 4.78 -20.69 13.21
N LEU A 285 3.71 -20.11 12.67
CA LEU A 285 2.73 -19.37 13.48
C LEU A 285 2.14 -20.24 14.59
N THR A 286 1.83 -21.50 14.26
CA THR A 286 1.30 -22.49 15.21
C THR A 286 2.32 -22.81 16.29
N ILE A 287 3.56 -23.13 15.93
CA ILE A 287 4.64 -23.45 16.89
C ILE A 287 4.80 -22.30 17.91
N TRP A 288 4.74 -21.05 17.46
CA TRP A 288 4.93 -19.89 18.33
C TRP A 288 3.74 -19.57 19.24
N THR A 289 2.51 -19.96 18.86
CA THR A 289 1.28 -19.51 19.53
C THR A 289 0.54 -20.62 20.27
N VAL A 290 0.66 -21.88 19.82
CA VAL A 290 -0.09 -23.01 20.39
C VAL A 290 0.31 -23.30 21.84
N ALA A 291 1.60 -23.14 22.16
CA ALA A 291 2.11 -23.33 23.52
C ALA A 291 1.64 -22.24 24.51
N LEU A 292 1.23 -21.07 23.99
CA LEU A 292 0.70 -19.98 24.81
C LEU A 292 -0.80 -20.21 25.08
N ASN A 293 -1.61 -20.29 24.03
CA ASN A 293 -3.05 -20.56 24.11
C ASN A 293 -3.62 -20.81 22.70
N THR A 294 -4.51 -21.79 22.54
CA THR A 294 -5.22 -22.04 21.28
C THR A 294 -6.03 -20.83 20.80
N LYS A 295 -6.57 -20.00 21.71
CA LYS A 295 -7.26 -18.76 21.34
C LYS A 295 -6.34 -17.77 20.64
N ILE A 296 -5.08 -17.67 21.05
CA ILE A 296 -4.09 -16.77 20.43
C ILE A 296 -3.77 -17.25 19.01
N LEU A 297 -3.63 -18.56 18.80
CA LEU A 297 -3.44 -19.13 17.45
C LEU A 297 -4.59 -18.74 16.52
N ILE A 298 -5.84 -18.98 16.93
CA ILE A 298 -7.03 -18.67 16.11
C ILE A 298 -7.09 -17.16 15.81
N GLN A 299 -6.89 -16.32 16.82
CA GLN A 299 -6.86 -14.86 16.65
C GLN A 299 -5.72 -14.41 15.73
N SER A 300 -4.56 -15.06 15.79
CA SER A 300 -3.42 -14.75 14.91
C SER A 300 -3.70 -15.18 13.47
N LEU A 301 -4.25 -16.37 13.24
CA LEU A 301 -4.64 -16.79 11.89
C LEU A 301 -5.67 -15.84 11.28
N PHE A 302 -6.69 -15.48 12.06
CA PHE A 302 -7.69 -14.50 11.62
C PHE A 302 -7.06 -13.14 11.32
N ALA A 303 -6.21 -12.62 12.21
CA ALA A 303 -5.53 -11.35 11.99
C ALA A 303 -4.58 -11.39 10.78
N SER A 304 -3.86 -12.50 10.53
CA SER A 304 -3.07 -12.70 9.31
C SER A 304 -3.92 -12.64 8.05
N VAL A 305 -5.10 -13.29 8.03
CA VAL A 305 -6.03 -13.25 6.90
C VAL A 305 -6.58 -11.83 6.69
N VAL A 306 -6.90 -11.10 7.76
CA VAL A 306 -7.34 -9.70 7.64
C VAL A 306 -6.21 -8.81 7.11
N ILE A 307 -5.00 -8.96 7.63
CA ILE A 307 -3.85 -8.15 7.17
C ILE A 307 -3.54 -8.44 5.70
N ILE A 308 -3.52 -9.71 5.27
CA ILE A 308 -3.26 -10.05 3.87
C ILE A 308 -4.37 -9.52 2.95
N ALA A 309 -5.62 -9.52 3.41
CA ALA A 309 -6.74 -8.92 2.67
C ALA A 309 -6.57 -7.42 2.49
N LEU A 310 -6.19 -6.70 3.55
CA LEU A 310 -5.94 -5.26 3.49
C LEU A 310 -4.76 -4.92 2.57
N ILE A 311 -3.68 -5.70 2.63
CA ILE A 311 -2.50 -5.53 1.77
C ILE A 311 -2.84 -5.86 0.31
N GLY A 312 -3.57 -6.95 0.06
CA GLY A 312 -4.01 -7.35 -1.27
C GLY A 312 -4.95 -6.30 -1.90
N TYR A 313 -5.86 -5.74 -1.11
CA TYR A 313 -6.74 -4.64 -1.54
C TYR A 313 -5.95 -3.37 -1.83
N ALA A 314 -5.09 -2.92 -0.90
CA ALA A 314 -4.34 -1.67 -1.07
C ALA A 314 -3.24 -1.78 -2.15
N GLY A 315 -2.72 -2.98 -2.40
CA GLY A 315 -1.72 -3.24 -3.43
C GLY A 315 -2.27 -3.45 -4.83
N SER A 316 -3.58 -3.38 -5.03
CA SER A 316 -4.27 -3.73 -6.27
C SER A 316 -5.36 -2.73 -6.61
N GLY A 317 -5.73 -2.60 -7.89
CA GLY A 317 -6.75 -1.64 -8.30
C GLY A 317 -6.82 -1.43 -9.81
N ALA A 318 -7.49 -0.36 -10.21
CA ALA A 318 -7.61 0.07 -11.60
C ALA A 318 -6.61 1.18 -11.93
N LEU A 319 -6.20 1.24 -13.18
CA LEU A 319 -5.24 2.21 -13.71
C LEU A 319 -5.81 2.87 -14.98
N PHE A 320 -6.48 4.00 -14.80
CA PHE A 320 -7.06 4.85 -15.86
C PHE A 320 -8.25 4.24 -16.61
N THR A 321 -8.04 3.27 -17.50
CA THR A 321 -9.06 2.80 -18.47
C THR A 321 -9.65 1.44 -18.10
N ASP A 322 -10.76 1.06 -18.75
CA ASP A 322 -11.36 -0.28 -18.60
C ASP A 322 -10.42 -1.41 -19.00
N ALA A 323 -9.56 -1.18 -20.00
CA ALA A 323 -8.52 -2.12 -20.40
C ALA A 323 -7.51 -2.37 -19.27
N MET A 324 -7.33 -1.41 -18.37
CA MET A 324 -6.45 -1.46 -17.20
C MET A 324 -7.25 -1.45 -15.89
N SER A 325 -8.47 -1.99 -15.90
CA SER A 325 -9.37 -2.03 -14.75
C SER A 325 -8.92 -2.98 -13.63
N ALA A 326 -7.98 -3.89 -13.91
CA ALA A 326 -7.45 -4.84 -12.93
C ALA A 326 -5.91 -4.93 -13.01
N VAL A 327 -5.23 -4.35 -12.02
CA VAL A 327 -3.78 -4.39 -11.85
C VAL A 327 -3.46 -4.83 -10.42
N GLY A 328 -2.51 -5.76 -10.28
CA GLY A 328 -2.15 -6.36 -9.00
C GLY A 328 -2.89 -7.67 -8.71
N VAL A 329 -2.94 -8.08 -7.45
CA VAL A 329 -3.58 -9.33 -7.04
C VAL A 329 -5.10 -9.19 -7.01
N SER A 330 -5.84 -10.26 -7.28
CA SER A 330 -7.29 -10.27 -7.00
C SER A 330 -7.49 -10.35 -5.48
N PRO A 331 -8.04 -9.33 -4.81
CA PRO A 331 -7.99 -9.27 -3.34
C PRO A 331 -8.63 -10.48 -2.67
N TRP A 332 -9.76 -10.97 -3.18
CA TRP A 332 -10.45 -12.12 -2.61
C TRP A 332 -9.74 -13.45 -2.92
N LYS A 333 -9.30 -13.69 -4.17
CA LYS A 333 -8.58 -14.93 -4.54
C LYS A 333 -7.27 -15.05 -3.80
N PHE A 334 -6.52 -13.95 -3.74
CA PHE A 334 -5.25 -13.87 -3.03
C PHE A 334 -5.42 -14.13 -1.53
N THR A 335 -6.41 -13.50 -0.90
CA THR A 335 -6.72 -13.71 0.53
C THR A 335 -7.12 -15.15 0.80
N LEU A 336 -7.98 -15.74 -0.03
CA LEU A 336 -8.42 -17.13 0.15
C LEU A 336 -7.26 -18.11 -0.03
N SER A 337 -6.41 -17.92 -1.04
CA SER A 337 -5.24 -18.78 -1.29
C SER A 337 -4.29 -18.75 -0.10
N VAL A 338 -3.76 -17.57 0.24
CA VAL A 338 -2.80 -17.42 1.34
C VAL A 338 -3.43 -17.82 2.67
N GLY A 339 -4.70 -17.49 2.91
CA GLY A 339 -5.42 -17.91 4.11
C GLY A 339 -5.56 -19.42 4.22
N ALA A 340 -5.95 -20.11 3.13
CA ALA A 340 -6.05 -21.56 3.10
C ALA A 340 -4.69 -22.23 3.32
N GLU A 341 -3.63 -21.72 2.70
CA GLU A 341 -2.26 -22.20 2.85
C GLU A 341 -1.76 -22.06 4.30
N LEU A 342 -2.00 -20.90 4.93
CA LEU A 342 -1.66 -20.66 6.34
C LEU A 342 -2.44 -21.59 7.28
N ILE A 343 -3.74 -21.77 7.06
CA ILE A 343 -4.59 -22.67 7.86
C ILE A 343 -4.13 -24.12 7.67
N PHE A 344 -3.83 -24.53 6.43
CA PHE A 344 -3.33 -25.87 6.13
C PHE A 344 -2.01 -26.14 6.85
N GLY A 345 -1.06 -25.20 6.80
CA GLY A 345 0.18 -25.25 7.57
C GLY A 345 -0.04 -25.37 9.07
N ALA A 346 -1.00 -24.63 9.61
CA ALA A 346 -1.35 -24.69 11.01
C ALA A 346 -1.94 -26.07 11.41
N LEU A 347 -2.82 -26.64 10.59
CA LEU A 347 -3.38 -27.97 10.81
C LEU A 347 -2.29 -29.04 10.79
N LEU A 348 -1.37 -29.00 9.82
CA LEU A 348 -0.24 -29.93 9.76
C LEU A 348 0.59 -29.87 11.06
N ALA A 349 0.93 -28.67 11.54
CA ALA A 349 1.69 -28.50 12.77
C ALA A 349 0.95 -29.00 14.03
N LEU A 350 -0.38 -28.93 14.06
CA LEU A 350 -1.18 -29.44 15.19
C LEU A 350 -1.31 -30.97 15.21
N TYR A 351 -1.42 -31.60 14.03
CA TYR A 351 -1.77 -33.03 13.93
C TYR A 351 -0.57 -33.94 13.67
N ILE A 352 0.48 -33.51 12.97
CA ILE A 352 1.67 -34.34 12.71
C ILE A 352 2.31 -34.85 14.02
N PRO A 353 2.54 -34.02 15.06
CA PRO A 353 3.13 -34.49 16.31
C PRO A 353 2.26 -35.48 17.10
N ARG A 354 0.95 -35.53 16.82
CA ARG A 354 -0.01 -36.43 17.48
C ARG A 354 -0.08 -37.81 16.82
N ILE A 355 0.36 -37.92 15.56
CA ILE A 355 0.37 -39.19 14.82
C ILE A 355 1.52 -40.10 15.28
N GLY A 356 2.67 -39.54 15.69
CA GLY A 356 3.82 -40.30 16.21
C GLY A 356 3.78 -40.67 17.70
N LYS A 357 2.68 -40.36 18.42
CA LYS A 357 2.47 -40.69 19.85
C LYS A 357 1.32 -41.67 20.08
N ARG A 358 0.79 -42.27 19.02
CA ARG A 358 -0.08 -43.45 19.07
C ARG A 358 0.76 -44.66 18.67
#